data_AF-A0A1D7QWE1-F1
#
_entry.id   AF-A0A1D7QWE1-F1
#
_cell.length_a   1.000
_cell.length_b   1.000
_cell.length_c   1.000
_cell.angle_alpha   90.00
_cell.angle_beta   90.00
_cell.angle_gamma   90.00
#
_symmetry.space_group_name_H-M   'P 1'
#
loop_
_entity.id
_entity.type
_entity.pdbx_description
1 polymer ?
#
loop_
_entity_poly.entity_id
_entity_poly.type
_entity_poly.pdbx_seq_one_letter_code
_entity_poly.pdbx_strand_id
1 'polypeptide(L)'
;MSSHLDATAPLKGKPSKQTERKLKKEAKTQLASYFLMIAITSMAFISIASDAIPSGFAIPFILLLAAVQVTFQLYIFMHMGERKTSWVNIMIWTGMLIAVLTVGALMFLIGVVKY
;
A
#
# COMPACT_ATOMS: atom_id res chain seq x y z
N MET A 1 -20.82 -31.21 -21.66
CA MET A 1 -20.25 -30.24 -22.61
C MET A 1 -19.68 -29.09 -21.79
N SER A 2 -18.36 -28.97 -21.75
CA SER A 2 -17.53 -28.35 -20.70
C SER A 2 -17.61 -26.82 -20.57
N SER A 3 -17.97 -26.35 -19.38
CA SER A 3 -17.98 -24.95 -18.92
C SER A 3 -16.61 -24.43 -18.46
N HIS A 4 -15.53 -24.80 -19.15
CA HIS A 4 -14.18 -24.29 -18.89
C HIS A 4 -13.79 -23.28 -19.97
N LEU A 5 -14.40 -22.09 -19.92
CA LEU A 5 -13.99 -20.94 -20.72
C LEU A 5 -12.77 -20.28 -20.07
N ASP A 6 -11.62 -20.86 -20.44
CA ASP A 6 -10.32 -20.28 -20.75
C ASP A 6 -9.70 -19.23 -19.81
N ALA A 7 -8.75 -19.70 -19.00
CA ALA A 7 -8.07 -18.96 -17.96
C ALA A 7 -6.78 -18.21 -18.42
N THR A 8 -6.45 -18.20 -19.71
CA THR A 8 -5.13 -17.67 -20.15
C THR A 8 -5.12 -16.92 -21.48
N ALA A 9 -6.24 -16.55 -22.11
CA ALA A 9 -6.25 -15.96 -23.48
C ALA A 9 -5.04 -15.02 -23.79
N PRO A 10 -3.98 -15.49 -24.50
CA PRO A 10 -2.78 -14.71 -24.72
C PRO A 10 -2.66 -14.13 -26.15
N LEU A 11 -2.29 -12.85 -26.17
CA LEU A 11 -1.30 -12.17 -27.04
C LEU A 11 -1.50 -12.05 -28.57
N LYS A 12 -2.68 -12.36 -29.14
CA LYS A 12 -3.06 -11.78 -30.45
C LYS A 12 -4.58 -11.76 -30.64
N GLY A 13 -5.18 -10.59 -30.39
CA GLY A 13 -6.62 -10.36 -30.54
C GLY A 13 -7.16 -9.51 -29.40
N LYS A 14 -8.01 -8.52 -29.72
CA LYS A 14 -8.52 -7.55 -28.75
C LYS A 14 -9.16 -8.30 -27.55
N PRO A 15 -8.86 -7.91 -26.30
CA PRO A 15 -9.44 -8.55 -25.12
C PRO A 15 -10.98 -8.56 -25.21
N SER A 16 -11.62 -9.59 -24.64
CA SER A 16 -13.09 -9.63 -24.61
C SER A 16 -13.62 -8.37 -23.91
N LYS A 17 -14.75 -7.81 -24.40
CA LYS A 17 -15.36 -6.60 -23.82
C LYS A 17 -15.66 -6.73 -22.32
N GLN A 18 -15.80 -7.96 -21.79
CA GLN A 18 -16.02 -8.20 -20.37
C GLN A 18 -14.73 -8.04 -19.55
N THR A 19 -13.59 -8.53 -20.04
CA THR A 19 -12.29 -8.38 -19.38
C THR A 19 -11.88 -6.91 -19.30
N GLU A 20 -12.05 -6.14 -20.38
CA GLU A 20 -11.78 -4.69 -20.37
C GLU A 20 -12.67 -3.94 -19.36
N ARG A 21 -13.95 -4.33 -19.22
CA ARG A 21 -14.86 -3.70 -18.25
C ARG A 21 -14.47 -3.99 -16.80
N LYS A 22 -13.98 -5.21 -16.51
CA LYS A 22 -13.48 -5.57 -15.18
C LYS A 22 -12.21 -4.81 -14.83
N LEU A 23 -11.21 -4.82 -15.73
CA LEU A 23 -9.95 -4.08 -15.56
C LEU A 23 -10.19 -2.57 -15.38
N LYS A 24 -11.12 -1.97 -16.13
CA LYS A 24 -11.47 -0.55 -15.94
C LYS A 24 -12.14 -0.25 -14.60
N LYS A 25 -12.88 -1.18 -14.00
CA LYS A 25 -13.46 -1.00 -12.66
C LYS A 25 -12.38 -1.11 -11.59
N GLU A 26 -11.52 -2.12 -11.67
CA GLU A 26 -10.38 -2.31 -10.75
C GLU A 26 -9.43 -1.10 -10.81
N ALA A 27 -9.07 -0.65 -12.02
CA ALA A 27 -8.21 0.51 -12.21
C ALA A 27 -8.82 1.80 -11.63
N LYS A 28 -10.15 1.99 -11.71
CA LYS A 28 -10.83 3.13 -11.09
C LYS A 28 -10.74 3.09 -9.57
N THR A 29 -10.95 1.93 -8.96
CA THR A 29 -10.83 1.77 -7.50
C THR A 29 -9.39 2.02 -7.05
N GLN A 30 -8.40 1.48 -7.77
CA GLN A 30 -6.99 1.70 -7.48
C GLN A 30 -6.59 3.17 -7.65
N LEU A 31 -7.08 3.83 -8.69
CA LEU A 31 -6.82 5.26 -8.94
C LEU A 31 -7.45 6.16 -7.87
N ALA A 32 -8.69 5.91 -7.47
CA ALA A 32 -9.36 6.66 -6.40
C ALA A 32 -8.58 6.54 -5.08
N SER A 33 -8.09 5.34 -4.79
CA SER A 33 -7.29 5.04 -3.62
C SER A 33 -5.92 5.70 -3.64
N TYR A 34 -5.28 5.75 -4.82
CA TYR A 34 -4.01 6.44 -5.03
C TYR A 34 -4.14 7.95 -4.76
N PHE A 35 -5.21 8.58 -5.26
CA PHE A 35 -5.49 9.99 -4.98
C PHE A 35 -5.75 10.25 -3.49
N LEU A 36 -6.46 9.33 -2.80
CA LEU A 36 -6.67 9.42 -1.35
C LEU A 36 -5.34 9.37 -0.58
N MET A 37 -4.42 8.48 -0.94
CA MET A 37 -3.09 8.39 -0.31
C MET A 37 -2.31 9.69 -0.48
N ILE A 38 -2.29 10.25 -1.69
CA ILE A 38 -1.64 11.53 -1.98
C ILE A 38 -2.27 12.66 -1.14
N ALA A 39 -3.60 12.73 -1.05
CA ALA A 39 -4.25 13.76 -0.25
C ALA A 39 -3.83 13.69 1.24
N ILE A 40 -3.79 12.48 1.82
CA ILE A 40 -3.38 12.28 3.22
C ILE A 40 -1.89 12.61 3.40
N THR A 41 -0.99 12.22 2.49
CA THR A 41 0.43 12.56 2.61
C THR A 41 0.67 14.05 2.43
N SER A 42 0.03 14.70 1.45
CA SER A 42 0.10 16.15 1.28
C SER A 42 -0.34 16.89 2.53
N MET A 43 -1.40 16.41 3.21
CA MET A 43 -1.86 17.00 4.47
C MET A 43 -0.82 16.84 5.60
N ALA A 44 -0.11 15.71 5.66
CA ALA A 44 1.01 15.52 6.59
C ALA A 44 2.15 16.53 6.32
N PHE A 45 2.56 16.69 5.06
CA PHE A 45 3.62 17.63 4.69
C PHE A 45 3.25 19.09 4.98
N ILE A 46 2.02 19.51 4.65
CA ILE A 46 1.53 20.86 4.94
C ILE A 46 1.48 21.11 6.45
N SER A 47 1.07 20.11 7.23
CA SER A 47 1.00 20.19 8.68
C SER A 47 2.37 20.38 9.34
N ILE A 48 3.45 19.91 8.72
CA ILE A 48 4.84 20.15 9.17
C ILE A 48 5.35 21.48 8.62
N ALA A 49 5.15 21.72 7.33
CA ALA A 49 5.74 22.85 6.61
C ALA A 49 5.18 24.20 7.06
N SER A 50 4.00 24.21 7.68
CA SER A 50 3.36 25.45 8.14
C SER A 50 4.01 26.06 9.39
N ASP A 51 4.96 25.40 10.06
CA ASP A 51 5.59 25.81 11.35
C ASP A 51 4.60 26.18 12.47
N ALA A 52 3.29 26.05 12.20
CA ALA A 52 2.18 26.36 13.07
C ALA A 52 2.02 25.33 14.19
N ILE A 53 2.73 24.20 14.09
CA ILE A 53 2.67 23.10 15.04
C ILE A 53 4.06 22.91 15.66
N PRO A 54 4.17 22.94 17.01
CA PRO A 54 5.41 22.64 17.71
C PRO A 54 5.95 21.25 17.33
N SER A 55 7.26 21.16 17.11
CA SER A 55 7.95 19.92 16.72
C SER A 55 7.66 18.73 17.65
N GLY A 56 7.44 18.98 18.94
CA GLY A 56 7.05 17.97 19.93
C GLY A 56 5.70 17.29 19.64
N PHE A 57 4.77 17.97 18.98
CA PHE A 57 3.48 17.39 18.55
C PHE A 57 3.54 16.89 17.10
N ALA A 58 4.31 17.56 16.23
CA ALA A 58 4.43 17.17 14.83
C ALA A 58 5.00 15.76 14.67
N ILE A 59 6.08 15.42 15.39
CA ILE A 59 6.74 14.10 15.28
C ILE A 59 5.78 12.92 15.51
N PRO A 60 5.08 12.80 16.65
CA PRO A 60 4.15 11.69 16.87
C PRO A 60 2.96 11.70 15.91
N PHE A 61 2.48 12.89 15.50
CA PHE A 61 1.39 13.03 14.53
C PHE A 61 1.76 12.45 13.15
N ILE A 62 2.97 12.74 12.66
CA ILE A 62 3.47 12.22 11.38
C ILE A 62 3.68 10.71 11.45
N LEU A 63 4.23 10.20 12.56
CA LEU A 63 4.42 8.75 12.74
C LEU A 63 3.08 8.00 12.73
N LEU A 64 2.03 8.59 13.34
CA LEU A 64 0.68 8.04 13.27
C LEU A 64 0.16 8.02 11.82
N LEU A 65 0.31 9.14 11.09
CA LEU A 65 -0.07 9.21 9.67
C LEU A 65 0.73 8.23 8.81
N ALA A 66 2.02 8.03 9.09
CA ALA A 66 2.87 7.06 8.40
C ALA A 66 2.41 5.62 8.64
N ALA A 67 2.00 5.26 9.86
CA ALA A 67 1.44 3.94 10.15
C ALA A 67 0.11 3.69 9.41
N VAL A 68 -0.76 4.71 9.37
CA VAL A 68 -1.99 4.69 8.57
C VAL A 68 -1.66 4.49 7.09
N GLN A 69 -0.67 5.22 6.56
CA GLN A 69 -0.24 5.09 5.16
C GLN A 69 0.24 3.68 4.83
N VAL A 70 1.09 3.06 5.66
CA VAL A 70 1.55 1.67 5.45
C VAL A 70 0.36 0.70 5.42
N THR A 71 -0.62 0.89 6.31
CA THR A 71 -1.82 0.04 6.36
C THR A 71 -2.68 0.20 5.10
N PHE A 72 -2.94 1.44 4.66
CA PHE A 72 -3.69 1.71 3.44
C PHE A 72 -2.95 1.20 2.19
N GLN A 73 -1.63 1.33 2.15
CA GLN A 73 -0.83 0.79 1.05
C GLN A 73 -0.93 -0.73 0.99
N LEU A 74 -0.81 -1.43 2.12
CA LEU A 74 -0.99 -2.88 2.17
C LEU A 74 -2.42 -3.29 1.78
N TYR A 75 -3.46 -2.62 2.28
CA TYR A 75 -4.85 -2.97 2.00
C TYR A 75 -5.25 -2.81 0.53
N ILE A 76 -4.69 -1.81 -0.16
CA ILE A 76 -5.11 -1.46 -1.52
C ILE A 76 -4.21 -2.10 -2.58
N PHE A 77 -2.90 -2.25 -2.31
CA PHE A 77 -2.04 -3.06 -3.18
C PHE A 77 -2.37 -4.54 -3.11
N MET A 78 -2.80 -5.03 -1.95
CA MET A 78 -3.27 -6.40 -1.79
C MET A 78 -4.78 -6.41 -1.77
N HIS A 79 -5.36 -6.37 -2.97
CA HIS A 79 -6.75 -6.73 -3.24
C HIS A 79 -7.03 -8.17 -2.74
N MET A 80 -7.21 -8.33 -1.43
CA MET A 80 -7.51 -9.60 -0.74
C MET A 80 -8.92 -10.12 -1.08
N GLY A 81 -9.69 -9.40 -1.90
CA GLY A 81 -11.07 -9.73 -2.24
C GLY A 81 -11.25 -10.86 -3.24
N GLU A 82 -10.32 -11.11 -4.18
CA GLU A 82 -10.68 -11.94 -5.36
C GLU A 82 -9.91 -13.25 -5.55
N ARG A 83 -8.79 -13.52 -4.87
CA ARG A 83 -8.09 -14.81 -5.05
C ARG A 83 -7.47 -15.31 -3.75
N LYS A 84 -7.72 -16.60 -3.45
CA LYS A 84 -6.98 -17.43 -2.48
C LYS A 84 -5.52 -17.60 -2.90
N THR A 85 -4.78 -16.50 -3.01
CA THR A 85 -3.40 -16.49 -3.46
C THR A 85 -2.52 -16.51 -2.22
N SER A 86 -2.00 -17.67 -1.83
CA SER A 86 -1.04 -17.82 -0.73
C SER A 86 0.13 -16.82 -0.80
N TRP A 87 0.49 -16.38 -2.02
CA TRP A 87 1.54 -15.38 -2.25
C TRP A 87 1.29 -14.02 -1.60
N VAL A 88 0.02 -13.60 -1.54
CA VAL A 88 -0.39 -12.35 -0.91
C VAL A 88 -0.03 -12.43 0.58
N ASN A 89 -0.46 -13.49 1.27
CA ASN A 89 -0.15 -13.69 2.68
C ASN A 89 1.37 -13.74 2.94
N ILE A 90 2.13 -14.45 2.11
CA ILE A 90 3.61 -14.52 2.22
C ILE A 90 4.24 -13.13 2.10
N MET A 91 3.75 -12.28 1.19
CA MET A 91 4.25 -10.93 0.99
C MET A 91 3.98 -10.02 2.20
N ILE A 92 2.80 -10.11 2.84
CA ILE A 92 2.52 -9.39 4.10
C ILE A 92 3.47 -9.85 5.21
N TRP A 93 3.59 -11.16 5.43
CA TRP A 93 4.42 -11.67 6.53
C TRP A 93 5.91 -11.33 6.32
N THR A 94 6.40 -11.42 5.08
CA THR A 94 7.77 -11.03 4.74
C THR A 94 7.97 -9.53 4.87
N GLY A 95 7.04 -8.73 4.37
CA GLY A 95 7.09 -7.27 4.47
C GLY A 95 7.08 -6.78 5.92
N MET A 96 6.24 -7.40 6.76
CA MET A 96 6.18 -7.11 8.19
C MET A 96 7.49 -7.48 8.90
N LEU A 97 8.07 -8.65 8.59
CA LEU A 97 9.35 -9.09 9.14
C LEU A 97 10.48 -8.11 8.79
N ILE A 98 10.57 -7.69 7.53
CA ILE A 98 11.58 -6.73 7.08
C ILE A 98 11.38 -5.37 7.76
N ALA A 99 10.14 -4.90 7.87
CA ALA A 99 9.83 -3.62 8.53
C ALA A 99 10.27 -3.63 10.00
N VAL A 100 9.93 -4.69 10.75
CA VAL A 100 10.33 -4.85 12.16
C VAL A 100 11.85 -4.91 12.29
N LEU A 101 12.54 -5.70 11.46
CA LEU A 101 13.99 -5.79 11.48
C LEU A 101 14.65 -4.45 11.16
N THR A 102 14.12 -3.70 10.19
CA THR A 102 14.67 -2.40 9.78
C THR A 102 14.52 -1.37 10.90
N VAL A 103 13.31 -1.26 11.48
CA VAL A 103 13.07 -0.33 12.59
C VAL A 103 13.91 -0.72 13.81
N GLY A 104 13.97 -2.01 14.14
CA GLY A 104 14.77 -2.53 15.25
C GLY A 104 16.27 -2.27 15.05
N ALA A 105 16.80 -2.51 13.84
CA ALA A 105 18.19 -2.25 13.51
C ALA A 105 18.53 -0.75 13.56
N LEU A 106 17.64 0.12 13.06
CA LEU A 106 17.82 1.57 13.13
C LEU A 106 17.77 2.08 14.56
N MET A 107 16.82 1.61 15.38
CA MET A 107 16.78 1.96 16.81
C MET A 107 18.03 1.47 17.55
N PHE A 108 18.50 0.25 17.26
CA PHE A 108 19.72 -0.29 17.84
C PHE A 108 20.94 0.54 17.45
N LEU A 109 21.09 0.88 16.17
CA LEU A 109 22.20 1.68 15.66
C LEU A 109 22.19 3.10 16.25
N ILE A 110 21.04 3.77 16.30
CA ILE A 110 20.93 5.09 16.95
C ILE A 110 21.22 4.98 18.45
N GLY A 111 20.77 3.91 19.12
CA GLY A 111 21.06 3.64 20.52
C GLY A 111 22.56 3.43 20.79
N VAL A 112 23.29 2.81 19.86
CA VAL A 112 24.75 2.62 19.94
C VAL A 112 25.53 3.90 19.63
N VAL A 113 25.01 4.78 18.77
CA VAL A 113 25.71 6.02 18.36
C VAL A 113 25.47 7.19 19.34
N LYS A 114 24.39 7.13 20.14
CA LYS A 114 24.01 8.20 21.07
C LYS A 114 24.52 7.99 22.50
N TYR A 115 25.25 6.90 22.74
CA TYR A 115 26.01 6.59 23.96
C TYR A 115 27.46 6.26 23.60
#